data_AF-A0A841JMN8-F1
#
_entry.id   AF-A0A841JMN8-F1
#
_cell.length_a   1.000
_cell.length_b   1.000
_cell.length_c   1.000
_cell.angle_alpha   90.00
_cell.angle_beta   90.00
_cell.angle_gamma   90.00
#
_symmetry.space_group_name_H-M   'P 1'
#
loop_
_entity.id
_entity.type
_entity.pdbx_description
1 polymer ?
#
loop_
_entity_poly.entity_id
_entity_poly.type
_entity_poly.pdbx_seq_one_letter_code
_entity_poly.pdbx_strand_id
1 'polypeptide(L)'
;MLPLKTALLLSLVFITQVCFSQKTNGIPKDAIKGDFNGDGKPGYVWVVKPQIADSGEDCVGGCTIRVVSSNPEIPPLVIPNAIGGTITNLGDLNNNGTDEIGILPEWFTSCWSPYYVYTLTHKHWQEAVTSFSTHCNQWEADVKPIEKAPGKKGYVVIRYSAFEKEEVVTKSKIIPIK
;
A
#
# COMPACT_ATOMS: atom_id res chain seq x y z
N MET A 1 35.49 65.34 -18.00
CA MET A 1 34.36 65.95 -17.25
C MET A 1 33.12 65.21 -17.72
N LEU A 2 32.36 64.38 -17.00
CA LEU A 2 32.08 64.13 -15.58
C LEU A 2 31.81 62.60 -15.42
N PRO A 3 32.05 61.95 -14.25
CA PRO A 3 31.94 60.49 -14.11
C PRO A 3 30.56 60.07 -13.56
N LEU A 4 29.94 59.02 -14.11
CA LEU A 4 28.74 58.42 -13.52
C LEU A 4 29.15 57.27 -12.59
N LYS A 5 29.09 57.56 -11.28
CA LYS A 5 29.16 56.59 -10.19
C LYS A 5 27.80 55.88 -10.01
N THR A 6 27.87 54.72 -9.35
CA THR A 6 26.78 54.04 -8.60
C THR A 6 25.69 53.35 -9.45
N ALA A 7 25.16 52.16 -9.13
CA ALA A 7 25.13 51.41 -7.87
C ALA A 7 24.96 49.90 -8.15
N LEU A 8 25.55 49.10 -7.26
CA LEU A 8 25.36 47.66 -7.12
C LEU A 8 23.97 47.39 -6.50
N LEU A 9 23.06 46.73 -7.23
CA LEU A 9 21.83 46.20 -6.65
C LEU A 9 21.99 44.69 -6.42
N LEU A 10 22.25 44.32 -5.17
CA LEU A 10 22.15 42.95 -4.68
C LEU A 10 20.65 42.66 -4.44
N SER A 11 20.00 41.96 -5.38
CA SER A 11 18.62 41.51 -5.18
C SER A 11 18.61 40.27 -4.28
N LEU A 12 18.28 40.47 -2.99
CA LEU A 12 17.92 39.40 -2.07
C LEU A 12 16.63 38.74 -2.56
N VAL A 13 16.72 37.53 -3.10
CA VAL A 13 15.54 36.70 -3.39
C VAL A 13 15.15 35.99 -2.10
N PHE A 14 14.21 36.57 -1.35
CA PHE A 14 13.50 35.87 -0.29
C PHE A 14 12.61 34.81 -0.94
N ILE A 15 13.11 33.58 -1.02
CA ILE A 15 12.29 32.41 -1.40
C ILE A 15 11.34 32.16 -0.24
N THR A 16 10.14 32.74 -0.31
CA THR A 16 9.05 32.38 0.58
C THR A 16 8.69 30.93 0.30
N GLN A 17 9.06 30.02 1.19
CA GLN A 17 8.51 28.66 1.21
C GLN A 17 7.03 28.78 1.54
N VAL A 18 6.21 28.82 0.48
CA VAL A 18 4.78 28.60 0.60
C VAL A 18 4.61 27.10 0.90
N CYS A 19 4.52 26.75 2.18
CA CYS A 19 4.00 25.47 2.60
C CYS A 19 2.52 25.41 2.20
N PHE A 20 2.23 24.88 1.01
CA PHE A 20 0.88 24.48 0.64
C PHE A 20 0.46 23.31 1.54
N SER A 21 -0.20 23.63 2.66
CA SER A 21 -0.97 22.64 3.41
C SER A 21 -2.21 22.31 2.58
N GLN A 22 -2.17 21.20 1.84
CA GLN A 22 -3.35 20.70 1.14
C GLN A 22 -4.45 20.33 2.16
N LYS A 23 -5.65 20.83 1.91
CA LYS A 23 -6.88 20.63 2.68
C LYS A 23 -7.12 19.13 2.94
N THR A 24 -7.32 18.77 4.20
CA THR A 24 -7.59 17.40 4.71
C THR A 24 -9.01 16.86 4.39
N ASN A 25 -9.78 17.50 3.50
CA ASN A 25 -11.20 17.16 3.27
C ASN A 25 -11.43 16.03 2.24
N GLY A 26 -10.37 15.40 1.73
CA GLY A 26 -10.45 14.36 0.68
C GLY A 26 -9.97 12.96 1.08
N ILE A 27 -9.46 12.77 2.30
CA ILE A 27 -8.91 11.48 2.75
C ILE A 27 -10.03 10.69 3.46
N PRO A 28 -10.38 9.47 2.99
CA PRO A 28 -11.37 8.63 3.65
C PRO A 28 -10.96 8.22 5.07
N LYS A 29 -11.95 7.87 5.91
CA LYS A 29 -11.71 7.46 7.30
C LYS A 29 -10.96 6.13 7.42
N ASP A 30 -11.12 5.26 6.44
CA ASP A 30 -10.50 3.95 6.31
C ASP A 30 -9.13 4.01 5.58
N ALA A 31 -8.64 5.21 5.27
CA ALA A 31 -7.29 5.37 4.75
C ALA A 31 -6.24 4.99 5.80
N ILE A 32 -5.22 4.26 5.37
CA ILE A 32 -4.07 3.91 6.20
C ILE A 32 -2.94 4.91 5.99
N LYS A 33 -2.18 5.17 7.06
CA LYS A 33 -1.05 6.09 7.07
C LYS A 33 0.27 5.32 7.02
N GLY A 34 1.24 5.78 6.23
CA GLY A 34 2.55 5.15 6.10
C GLY A 34 3.56 5.94 5.26
N ASP A 35 4.84 5.60 5.37
CA ASP A 35 5.93 6.14 4.54
C ASP A 35 6.13 5.26 3.30
N PHE A 36 5.13 5.25 2.42
CA PHE A 36 5.08 4.33 1.28
C PHE A 36 6.05 4.69 0.16
N ASN A 37 6.69 5.86 0.16
CA ASN A 37 7.70 6.25 -0.83
C ASN A 37 9.10 6.44 -0.23
N GLY A 38 9.27 6.20 1.07
CA GLY A 38 10.54 6.24 1.78
C GLY A 38 11.19 7.62 1.86
N ASP A 39 10.38 8.68 1.89
CA ASP A 39 10.88 10.06 1.99
C ASP A 39 10.91 10.61 3.42
N GLY A 40 10.56 9.78 4.41
CA GLY A 40 10.47 10.11 5.82
C GLY A 40 9.20 10.88 6.20
N LYS A 41 8.28 11.15 5.27
CA LYS A 41 7.03 11.89 5.49
C LYS A 41 5.84 10.97 5.24
N PRO A 42 5.08 10.61 6.29
CA PRO A 42 3.97 9.69 6.11
C PRO A 42 2.83 10.32 5.29
N GLY A 43 2.36 9.58 4.29
CA GLY A 43 1.17 9.86 3.51
C GLY A 43 0.01 8.92 3.85
N TYR A 44 -1.08 9.05 3.11
CA TYR A 44 -2.28 8.20 3.22
C TYR A 44 -2.56 7.47 1.93
N VAL A 45 -3.01 6.21 2.04
CA VAL A 45 -3.53 5.40 0.92
C VAL A 45 -4.86 4.76 1.31
N TRP A 46 -5.74 4.54 0.33
CA TRP A 46 -7.07 3.94 0.53
C TRP A 46 -7.54 3.15 -0.68
N VAL A 47 -8.52 2.27 -0.48
CA VAL A 47 -9.15 1.48 -1.54
C VAL A 47 -10.28 2.26 -2.19
N VAL A 48 -10.28 2.29 -3.53
CA VAL A 48 -11.41 2.69 -4.36
C VAL A 48 -12.05 1.43 -4.93
N LYS A 49 -13.31 1.18 -4.54
CA LYS A 49 -14.09 0.00 -4.94
C LYS A 49 -14.70 0.18 -6.35
N PRO A 50 -14.89 -0.90 -7.13
CA PRO A 50 -15.67 -0.83 -8.36
C PRO A 50 -17.15 -0.57 -8.04
N GLN A 51 -17.91 -0.17 -9.05
CA GLN A 51 -19.36 -0.12 -8.96
C GLN A 51 -19.90 -1.55 -9.10
N ILE A 52 -20.67 -2.00 -8.10
CA ILE A 52 -21.37 -3.28 -8.15
C ILE A 52 -22.62 -3.13 -9.04
N ALA A 53 -22.85 -4.11 -9.92
CA ALA A 53 -24.05 -4.16 -10.76
C ALA A 53 -25.30 -4.41 -9.92
N ASP A 54 -26.47 -4.04 -10.44
CA ASP A 54 -27.74 -4.19 -9.72
C ASP A 54 -28.08 -5.65 -9.35
N SER A 55 -27.49 -6.62 -10.05
CA SER A 55 -27.61 -8.05 -9.71
C SER A 55 -26.94 -8.41 -8.37
N GLY A 56 -25.96 -7.62 -7.92
CA GLY A 56 -25.16 -7.91 -6.74
C GLY A 56 -24.11 -9.03 -6.94
N GLU A 57 -23.97 -9.54 -8.16
CA GLU A 57 -23.10 -10.69 -8.48
C GLU A 57 -21.97 -10.36 -9.46
N ASP A 58 -21.94 -9.13 -9.98
CA ASP A 58 -20.93 -8.65 -10.93
C ASP A 58 -20.67 -7.15 -10.73
N CYS A 59 -19.70 -6.58 -11.45
CA CYS A 59 -19.34 -5.17 -11.43
C CYS A 59 -19.58 -4.50 -12.79
N VAL A 60 -20.00 -3.25 -12.75
CA VAL A 60 -20.13 -2.42 -13.96
C VAL A 60 -18.73 -2.12 -14.52
N GLY A 61 -18.44 -2.63 -15.71
CA GLY A 61 -17.14 -2.43 -16.37
C GLY A 61 -15.99 -3.26 -15.79
N GLY A 62 -16.30 -4.29 -14.99
CA GLY A 62 -15.34 -5.25 -14.44
C GLY A 62 -14.98 -5.01 -12.97
N CYS A 63 -14.73 -6.10 -12.25
CA CYS A 63 -14.39 -6.06 -10.83
C CYS A 63 -12.90 -5.81 -10.63
N THR A 64 -12.54 -4.57 -10.31
CA THR A 64 -11.17 -4.15 -10.07
C THR A 64 -11.16 -3.04 -9.02
N ILE A 65 -10.41 -3.25 -7.95
CA ILE A 65 -10.12 -2.19 -6.97
C ILE A 65 -8.86 -1.43 -7.37
N ARG A 66 -8.76 -0.20 -6.86
CA ARG A 66 -7.53 0.59 -6.94
C ARG A 66 -7.13 1.02 -5.54
N VAL A 67 -5.87 0.81 -5.17
CA VAL A 67 -5.29 1.50 -4.01
C VAL A 67 -4.70 2.81 -4.51
N VAL A 68 -5.23 3.92 -4.01
CA VAL A 68 -4.82 5.28 -4.43
C VAL A 68 -4.13 5.98 -3.26
N SER A 69 -3.30 6.99 -3.59
CA SER A 69 -2.54 7.75 -2.61
C SER A 69 -2.98 9.21 -2.56
N SER A 70 -2.85 9.78 -1.37
CA SER A 70 -2.89 11.24 -1.15
C SER A 70 -1.73 11.98 -1.83
N ASN A 71 -0.61 11.28 -2.08
CA ASN A 71 0.48 11.81 -2.90
C ASN A 71 0.21 11.49 -4.39
N PRO A 72 -0.05 12.50 -5.24
CA PRO A 72 -0.39 12.28 -6.65
C PRO A 72 0.78 11.75 -7.48
N GLU A 73 2.01 11.76 -6.96
CA GLU A 73 3.17 11.16 -7.65
C GLU A 73 3.23 9.63 -7.50
N ILE A 74 2.48 9.06 -6.56
CA ILE A 74 2.38 7.61 -6.37
C ILE A 74 1.24 7.11 -7.27
N PRO A 75 1.53 6.28 -8.29
CA PRO A 75 0.48 5.78 -9.17
C PRO A 75 -0.47 4.84 -8.41
N PRO A 76 -1.73 4.72 -8.84
CA PRO A 76 -2.64 3.72 -8.29
C PRO A 76 -2.11 2.30 -8.47
N LEU A 77 -2.22 1.48 -7.44
CA LEU A 77 -2.05 0.03 -7.53
C LEU A 77 -3.39 -0.59 -7.95
N VAL A 78 -3.39 -1.38 -9.02
CA VAL A 78 -4.58 -2.00 -9.58
C VAL A 78 -4.64 -3.47 -9.19
N ILE A 79 -5.72 -3.90 -8.53
CA ILE A 79 -5.93 -5.31 -8.16
C ILE A 79 -7.20 -5.81 -8.88
N PRO A 80 -7.07 -6.69 -9.88
CA PRO A 80 -8.21 -7.27 -10.59
C PRO A 80 -8.92 -8.32 -9.72
N ASN A 81 -10.13 -8.71 -10.13
CA ASN A 81 -10.93 -9.74 -9.47
C ASN A 81 -11.16 -9.43 -7.98
N ALA A 82 -11.48 -8.18 -7.69
CA ALA A 82 -11.76 -7.71 -6.34
C ALA A 82 -12.91 -6.69 -6.36
N ILE A 83 -13.79 -6.78 -5.37
CA ILE A 83 -14.93 -5.87 -5.18
C ILE A 83 -14.72 -4.87 -4.03
N GLY A 84 -13.65 -5.09 -3.28
CA GLY A 84 -13.26 -4.33 -2.11
C GLY A 84 -11.98 -4.94 -1.54
N GLY A 85 -11.65 -4.59 -0.31
CA GLY A 85 -10.49 -5.16 0.35
C GLY A 85 -10.06 -4.35 1.56
N THR A 86 -9.40 -5.04 2.47
CA THR A 86 -8.73 -4.42 3.61
C THR A 86 -7.27 -4.21 3.27
N ILE A 87 -6.77 -3.01 3.54
CA ILE A 87 -5.35 -2.68 3.40
C ILE A 87 -4.71 -2.48 4.78
N THR A 88 -3.45 -2.88 4.89
CA THR A 88 -2.68 -2.76 6.13
C THR A 88 -1.32 -2.16 5.82
N ASN A 89 -0.89 -1.17 6.60
CA ASN A 89 0.52 -0.77 6.60
C ASN A 89 1.31 -1.82 7.38
N LEU A 90 2.18 -2.55 6.69
CA LEU A 90 3.01 -3.61 7.27
C LEU A 90 4.32 -3.08 7.86
N GLY A 91 4.58 -1.79 7.69
CA GLY A 91 5.85 -1.14 7.94
C GLY A 91 6.90 -1.57 6.93
N ASP A 92 8.10 -1.02 7.07
CA ASP A 92 9.28 -1.42 6.32
C ASP A 92 9.75 -2.84 6.74
N LEU A 93 9.35 -3.87 6.00
CA LEU A 93 9.63 -5.29 6.24
C LEU A 93 11.06 -5.69 5.82
N ASN A 94 11.62 -5.09 4.78
CA ASN A 94 12.94 -5.44 4.25
C ASN A 94 14.08 -4.50 4.74
N ASN A 95 13.75 -3.43 5.45
CA ASN A 95 14.63 -2.34 5.90
C ASN A 95 15.19 -1.48 4.74
N ASN A 96 14.40 -1.25 3.69
CA ASN A 96 14.80 -0.42 2.55
C ASN A 96 14.38 1.06 2.69
N GLY A 97 13.70 1.41 3.78
CA GLY A 97 13.20 2.76 4.05
C GLY A 97 11.77 3.02 3.59
N THR A 98 11.13 2.09 2.88
CA THR A 98 9.76 2.20 2.39
C THR A 98 8.85 1.24 3.18
N ASP A 99 7.65 1.68 3.54
CA ASP A 99 6.65 0.81 4.13
C ASP A 99 6.02 -0.14 3.07
N GLU A 100 5.90 -1.43 3.40
CA GLU A 100 5.11 -2.38 2.61
C GLU A 100 3.61 -2.26 2.92
N ILE A 101 2.79 -2.46 1.88
CA ILE A 101 1.33 -2.54 1.99
C ILE A 101 0.85 -3.97 1.83
N GLY A 102 0.06 -4.44 2.79
CA GLY A 102 -0.68 -5.69 2.73
C GLY A 102 -2.09 -5.46 2.19
N ILE A 103 -2.58 -6.37 1.34
CA ILE A 103 -3.91 -6.28 0.73
C ILE A 103 -4.61 -7.62 0.83
N LEU A 104 -5.74 -7.63 1.53
CA LEU A 104 -6.71 -8.72 1.54
C LEU A 104 -7.90 -8.29 0.66
N PRO A 105 -8.02 -8.78 -0.58
CA PRO A 105 -9.14 -8.44 -1.44
C PRO A 105 -10.42 -9.15 -0.99
N GLU A 106 -11.54 -8.48 -1.21
CA GLU A 106 -12.89 -9.03 -1.04
C GLU A 106 -13.40 -9.56 -2.39
N TRP A 107 -14.17 -10.65 -2.35
CA TRP A 107 -14.90 -11.22 -3.48
C TRP A 107 -16.36 -11.49 -3.11
N PHE A 108 -17.23 -11.64 -4.10
CA PHE A 108 -18.66 -11.91 -3.88
C PHE A 108 -18.92 -13.19 -3.09
N THR A 109 -18.08 -14.20 -3.32
CA THR A 109 -18.22 -15.54 -2.75
C THR A 109 -16.86 -16.08 -2.31
N SER A 110 -16.88 -17.14 -1.51
CA SER A 110 -15.69 -17.82 -0.97
C SER A 110 -14.90 -17.01 0.06
N CYS A 111 -14.39 -17.72 1.07
CA CYS A 111 -13.43 -17.18 2.03
C CYS A 111 -11.98 -17.26 1.53
N TRP A 112 -11.72 -18.03 0.47
CA TRP A 112 -10.38 -18.19 -0.08
C TRP A 112 -9.97 -16.96 -0.86
N SER A 113 -8.86 -16.36 -0.46
CA SER A 113 -8.38 -15.12 -1.04
C SER A 113 -6.84 -15.10 -1.10
N PRO A 114 -6.24 -14.62 -2.20
CA PRO A 114 -4.82 -14.32 -2.20
C PRO A 114 -4.55 -13.10 -1.32
N TYR A 115 -3.57 -13.19 -0.42
CA TYR A 115 -3.03 -12.05 0.28
C TYR A 115 -1.85 -11.49 -0.50
N TYR A 116 -1.92 -10.20 -0.84
CA TYR A 116 -0.86 -9.51 -1.57
C TYR A 116 -0.01 -8.66 -0.64
N VAL A 117 1.27 -8.52 -1.00
CA VAL A 117 2.21 -7.63 -0.32
C VAL A 117 2.98 -6.85 -1.38
N TYR A 118 2.85 -5.53 -1.34
CA TYR A 118 3.48 -4.64 -2.30
C TYR A 118 4.43 -3.66 -1.62
N THR A 119 5.50 -3.32 -2.34
CA THR A 119 6.43 -2.24 -2.01
C THR A 119 6.44 -1.26 -3.19
N LEU A 120 6.69 0.03 -2.92
CA LEU A 120 6.82 1.04 -3.97
C LEU A 120 8.30 1.30 -4.24
N THR A 121 8.74 0.98 -5.45
CA THR A 121 10.14 1.15 -5.86
C THR A 121 10.17 1.97 -7.15
N HIS A 122 10.91 3.08 -7.14
CA HIS A 122 11.02 4.00 -8.27
C HIS A 122 9.66 4.45 -8.83
N LYS A 123 8.69 4.78 -7.94
CA LYS A 123 7.31 5.14 -8.30
C LYS A 123 6.53 4.03 -9.01
N HIS A 124 6.93 2.76 -8.86
CA HIS A 124 6.20 1.62 -9.37
C HIS A 124 5.94 0.61 -8.25
N TRP A 125 4.69 0.17 -8.14
CA TRP A 125 4.33 -0.91 -7.23
C TRP A 125 4.89 -2.24 -7.72
N GLN A 126 5.50 -2.98 -6.81
CA GLN A 126 6.06 -4.30 -7.07
C GLN A 126 5.67 -5.24 -5.95
N GLU A 127 5.39 -6.50 -6.28
CA GLU A 127 5.19 -7.52 -5.25
C GLU A 127 6.48 -7.70 -4.44
N ALA A 128 6.42 -7.38 -3.15
CA ALA A 128 7.52 -7.56 -2.21
C ALA A 128 7.76 -9.06 -1.94
N VAL A 129 6.69 -9.84 -1.92
CA VAL A 129 6.69 -11.31 -1.94
C VAL A 129 5.60 -11.81 -2.88
N THR A 130 5.76 -13.03 -3.41
CA THR A 130 4.68 -13.69 -4.15
C THR A 130 3.43 -13.81 -3.27
N SER A 131 2.26 -13.49 -3.83
CA SER A 131 0.98 -13.64 -3.13
C SER A 131 0.79 -15.06 -2.59
N PHE A 132 0.11 -15.19 -1.46
CA PHE A 132 -0.13 -16.49 -0.84
C PHE A 132 -1.58 -16.64 -0.40
N SER A 133 -2.07 -17.88 -0.39
CA SER A 133 -3.47 -18.18 -0.09
C SER A 133 -3.79 -17.93 1.38
N THR A 134 -4.96 -17.36 1.64
CA THR A 134 -5.51 -17.16 2.97
C THR A 134 -6.99 -17.53 2.97
N HIS A 135 -7.52 -17.83 4.14
CA HIS A 135 -8.92 -18.15 4.36
C HIS A 135 -9.45 -17.39 5.59
N CYS A 136 -10.76 -17.16 5.68
CA CYS A 136 -11.38 -16.31 6.69
C CYS A 136 -11.07 -16.71 8.15
N ASN A 137 -10.97 -18.01 8.43
CA ASN A 137 -10.55 -18.53 9.73
C ASN A 137 -9.16 -18.05 10.19
N GLN A 138 -8.26 -17.67 9.27
CA GLN A 138 -7.00 -17.02 9.62
C GLN A 138 -7.25 -15.63 10.27
N TRP A 139 -8.22 -14.87 9.75
CA TRP A 139 -8.54 -13.53 10.23
C TRP A 139 -9.35 -13.55 11.52
N GLU A 140 -10.29 -14.50 11.64
CA GLU A 140 -11.06 -14.75 12.87
C GLU A 140 -10.15 -15.12 14.05
N ALA A 141 -9.03 -15.80 13.77
CA ALA A 141 -8.01 -16.16 14.75
C ALA A 141 -6.93 -15.09 14.96
N ASP A 142 -7.09 -13.89 14.40
CA ASP A 142 -6.14 -12.76 14.49
C ASP A 142 -4.70 -13.13 14.08
N VAL A 143 -4.57 -14.02 13.08
CA VAL A 143 -3.27 -14.45 12.60
C VAL A 143 -2.69 -13.38 11.69
N LYS A 144 -1.55 -12.81 12.11
CA LYS A 144 -0.77 -11.89 11.29
C LYS A 144 -0.19 -12.59 10.05
N PRO A 145 -0.54 -12.14 8.83
CA PRO A 145 -0.23 -12.89 7.60
C PRO A 145 1.26 -12.83 7.23
N ILE A 146 1.95 -11.77 7.61
CA ILE A 146 3.37 -11.57 7.28
C ILE A 146 4.06 -10.71 8.33
N GLU A 147 5.32 -11.02 8.63
CA GLU A 147 6.22 -10.18 9.42
C GLU A 147 7.69 -10.50 9.16
N LYS A 148 8.59 -9.63 9.66
CA LYS A 148 10.04 -9.85 9.58
C LYS A 148 10.44 -11.21 10.15
N ALA A 149 11.31 -11.92 9.46
CA ALA A 149 11.89 -13.15 9.99
C ALA A 149 12.89 -12.81 11.11
N PRO A 150 12.69 -13.31 12.35
CA PRO A 150 13.59 -13.02 13.45
C PRO A 150 15.03 -13.46 13.13
N GLY A 151 15.99 -12.56 13.30
CA GLY A 151 17.41 -12.83 13.09
C GLY A 151 17.82 -13.03 11.62
N LYS A 152 16.94 -12.82 10.64
CA LYS A 152 17.23 -13.09 9.22
C LYS A 152 16.85 -11.91 8.32
N LYS A 153 17.81 -11.00 8.09
CA LYS A 153 17.64 -9.84 7.20
C LYS A 153 17.31 -10.27 5.77
N GLY A 154 16.41 -9.55 5.10
CA GLY A 154 15.96 -9.86 3.75
C GLY A 154 14.99 -11.05 3.66
N TYR A 155 14.43 -11.48 4.80
CA TYR A 155 13.44 -12.55 4.85
C TYR A 155 12.25 -12.17 5.73
N VAL A 156 11.11 -12.73 5.39
CA VAL A 156 9.86 -12.64 6.16
C VAL A 156 9.35 -14.03 6.52
N VAL A 157 8.56 -14.12 7.59
CA VAL A 157 7.69 -15.26 7.85
C VAL A 157 6.34 -14.92 7.24
N ILE A 158 5.84 -15.78 6.35
CA ILE A 158 4.44 -15.71 5.89
C ILE A 158 3.61 -16.79 6.57
N ARG A 159 2.33 -16.51 6.78
CA ARG A 159 1.31 -17.44 7.28
C ARG A 159 0.20 -17.54 6.25
N TYR A 160 -0.02 -18.75 5.76
CA TYR A 160 -0.90 -19.03 4.63
C TYR A 160 -1.82 -20.20 4.95
N SER A 161 -3.02 -20.17 4.38
CA SER A 161 -4.00 -21.24 4.54
C SER A 161 -3.78 -22.33 3.49
N ALA A 162 -3.99 -23.58 3.90
CA ALA A 162 -3.92 -24.76 3.03
C ALA A 162 -5.03 -25.74 3.42
N PHE A 163 -5.44 -26.60 2.48
CA PHE A 163 -6.30 -27.75 2.77
C PHE A 163 -5.45 -28.97 3.09
N GLU A 164 -5.66 -29.55 4.28
CA GLU A 164 -5.04 -30.79 4.70
C GLU A 164 -6.06 -31.69 5.38
N LYS A 165 -6.19 -32.94 4.92
CA LYS A 165 -7.09 -33.94 5.51
C LYS A 165 -8.50 -33.40 5.78
N GLU A 166 -9.09 -32.74 4.77
CA GLU A 166 -10.44 -32.15 4.81
C GLU A 166 -10.59 -30.91 5.72
N GLU A 167 -9.51 -30.45 6.34
CA GLU A 167 -9.50 -29.25 7.18
C GLU A 167 -8.72 -28.10 6.53
N VAL A 168 -9.15 -26.88 6.81
CA VAL A 168 -8.38 -25.68 6.49
C VAL A 168 -7.40 -25.41 7.61
N VAL A 169 -6.11 -25.56 7.34
CA VAL A 169 -5.02 -25.34 8.30
C VAL A 169 -4.23 -24.10 7.95
N THR A 170 -3.69 -23.44 8.98
CA THR A 170 -2.72 -22.34 8.80
C THR A 170 -1.31 -22.88 8.90
N LYS A 171 -0.51 -22.65 7.86
CA LYS A 171 0.90 -23.03 7.80
C LYS A 171 1.78 -21.79 7.76
N SER A 172 3.07 -21.97 8.04
CA SER A 172 4.04 -20.89 7.93
C SER A 172 5.30 -21.33 7.19
N LYS A 173 5.96 -20.37 6.54
CA LYS A 173 7.29 -20.56 5.96
C LYS A 173 8.06 -19.25 5.90
N ILE A 174 9.38 -19.36 5.93
CA ILE A 174 10.29 -18.23 5.74
C ILE A 174 10.62 -18.10 4.26
N ILE A 175 10.44 -16.92 3.69
CA ILE A 175 10.73 -16.63 2.28
C ILE A 175 11.55 -15.34 2.15
N PRO A 176 12.36 -15.19 1.08
CA PRO A 176 13.00 -13.92 0.79
C PRO A 176 11.94 -12.85 0.47
N ILE A 177 12.23 -11.62 0.86
CA ILE A 177 11.51 -10.42 0.45
C ILE A 177 12.39 -9.63 -0.52
N LYS A 178 11.78 -9.03 -1.54
CA LYS A 178 12.47 -8.19 -2.51
C LYS A 178 12.79 -6.81 -1.96
#